data_AF-A0A958ALD4-F1
#
_entry.id   AF-A0A958ALD4-F1
#
_cell.length_a   1.000
_cell.length_b   1.000
_cell.length_c   1.000
_cell.angle_alpha   90.00
_cell.angle_beta   90.00
_cell.angle_gamma   90.00
#
_symmetry.space_group_name_H-M   'P 1'
#
loop_
_entity.id
_entity.type
_entity.pdbx_description
1 polymer ?
#
loop_
_entity_poly.entity_id
_entity_poly.type
_entity_poly.pdbx_seq_one_letter_code
_entity_poly.pdbx_strand_id
1 'polypeptide(L)'
;STYQRELACDRVARVQPPYVPPLPALTERPLFPGSVPTDRLTVTATYSFDLNFKSHGYLRQSATPANWQSTGLYAPPGQLIRVTVSDATADDLTNVYLRIGVHTDNLSPTSGNVENGEFLRYPNVAMRIKLEPGENLVRSPYGGPIILDGSSGAGKDKVISIEIANAVQAPYFQAGVTTEPEWLQRRALPIPYAEIEGDLAVIHVPSTEIRDLSYREISELAAYYSTVGTLHNDLSLLTSEDIAIHQPPLGKYRHVEDIQISAGWGHSGFPAMYFNAWQIGVPEISTERSSGWGVWHELGHNYQMGLWSGVYGGEVTVNLWSLYAQEQLYGNSRLVDADQYAKAIAVLNDVTIT
;
A
#
# COMPACT_ATOMS: atom_id res chain seq x y z
N SER A 1 -1.04 -16.67 26.17
CA SER A 1 -0.96 -15.25 25.80
C SER A 1 -2.08 -14.92 24.82
N THR A 2 -2.52 -13.67 24.78
CA THR A 2 -3.51 -13.16 23.82
C THR A 2 -3.10 -13.48 22.38
N TYR A 3 -1.80 -13.40 22.08
CA TYR A 3 -1.23 -13.74 20.77
C TYR A 3 -1.57 -15.15 20.25
N GLN A 4 -1.39 -16.20 21.06
CA GLN A 4 -1.67 -17.58 20.61
C GLN A 4 -3.18 -17.80 20.36
N ARG A 5 -4.03 -17.09 21.11
CA ARG A 5 -5.47 -17.07 20.87
C ARG A 5 -5.80 -16.36 19.55
N GLU A 6 -5.25 -15.16 19.32
CA GLU A 6 -5.50 -14.41 18.08
C GLU A 6 -5.00 -15.18 16.85
N LEU A 7 -3.82 -15.80 16.92
CA LEU A 7 -3.32 -16.69 15.87
C LEU A 7 -4.23 -17.89 15.63
N ALA A 8 -4.76 -18.50 16.69
CA ALA A 8 -5.69 -19.62 16.55
C ALA A 8 -7.00 -19.16 15.90
N CYS A 9 -7.54 -18.00 16.30
CA CYS A 9 -8.73 -17.39 15.69
C CYS A 9 -8.50 -17.07 14.21
N ASP A 10 -7.36 -16.47 13.86
CA ASP A 10 -6.95 -16.19 12.48
C ASP A 10 -6.87 -17.48 11.65
N ARG A 11 -6.16 -18.50 12.15
CA ARG A 11 -6.05 -19.80 11.49
C ARG A 11 -7.41 -20.44 11.27
N VAL A 12 -8.27 -20.46 12.29
CA VAL A 12 -9.63 -20.99 12.19
C VAL A 12 -10.42 -20.22 11.14
N ALA A 13 -10.40 -18.89 11.17
CA ALA A 13 -11.11 -18.05 10.20
C ALA A 13 -10.65 -18.29 8.75
N ARG A 14 -9.36 -18.59 8.54
CA ARG A 14 -8.77 -18.87 7.22
C ARG A 14 -9.06 -20.28 6.70
N VAL A 15 -9.24 -21.27 7.56
CA VAL A 15 -9.52 -22.68 7.15
C VAL A 15 -11.01 -23.02 7.11
N GLN A 16 -11.85 -22.19 7.72
CA GLN A 16 -13.30 -22.39 7.69
C GLN A 16 -13.80 -22.26 6.25
N PRO A 17 -14.55 -23.25 5.73
CA PRO A 17 -15.27 -23.07 4.48
C PRO A 17 -16.13 -21.80 4.59
N PRO A 18 -16.28 -21.03 3.51
CA PRO A 18 -17.02 -19.77 3.51
C PRO A 18 -18.46 -19.88 4.06
N TYR A 19 -18.99 -21.10 4.13
CA TYR A 19 -20.38 -21.43 4.44
C TYR A 19 -20.66 -21.91 5.87
N VAL A 20 -19.67 -22.05 6.76
CA VAL A 20 -19.94 -22.53 8.13
C VAL A 20 -20.22 -21.34 9.06
N PRO A 21 -21.46 -21.19 9.57
CA PRO A 21 -21.77 -20.41 10.76
C PRO A 21 -21.63 -21.24 12.04
N PRO A 22 -21.35 -20.61 13.21
CA PRO A 22 -21.20 -19.16 13.40
C PRO A 22 -19.82 -18.65 12.93
N LEU A 23 -19.77 -17.37 12.54
CA LEU A 23 -18.49 -16.67 12.41
C LEU A 23 -17.72 -16.79 13.73
N PRO A 24 -16.38 -16.98 13.72
CA PRO A 24 -15.61 -16.91 14.95
C PRO A 24 -15.92 -15.58 15.64
N ALA A 25 -16.16 -15.61 16.95
CA ALA A 25 -16.41 -14.40 17.73
C ALA A 25 -15.24 -13.44 17.54
N LEU A 26 -15.49 -12.29 16.91
CA LEU A 26 -14.56 -11.17 16.91
C LEU A 26 -14.35 -10.76 18.36
N THR A 27 -13.09 -10.70 18.78
CA THR A 27 -12.70 -10.43 20.18
C THR A 27 -13.12 -9.03 20.64
N GLU A 28 -13.02 -8.74 21.95
CA GLU A 28 -13.37 -7.46 22.58
C GLU A 28 -12.49 -6.25 22.14
N ARG A 29 -11.58 -6.45 21.18
CA ARG A 29 -10.69 -5.39 20.68
C ARG A 29 -11.39 -4.56 19.62
N PRO A 30 -11.03 -3.27 19.46
CA PRO A 30 -11.46 -2.50 18.30
C PRO A 30 -11.13 -3.27 17.03
N LEU A 31 -12.14 -3.51 16.20
CA LEU A 31 -11.96 -4.21 14.94
C LEU A 31 -11.13 -3.33 14.01
N PHE A 32 -9.94 -3.80 13.62
CA PHE A 32 -9.12 -3.17 12.59
C PHE A 32 -9.23 -3.99 11.29
N PRO A 33 -9.36 -3.35 10.10
CA PRO A 33 -9.28 -1.90 9.85
C PRO A 33 -10.50 -1.08 10.30
N GLY A 34 -11.62 -1.72 10.60
CA GLY A 34 -12.81 -1.03 11.14
C GLY A 34 -14.09 -1.78 10.87
N SER A 35 -15.15 -1.38 11.58
CA SER A 35 -16.50 -1.86 11.31
C SER A 35 -17.12 -1.18 10.09
N VAL A 36 -17.97 -1.90 9.37
CA VAL A 36 -18.84 -1.35 8.33
C VAL A 36 -20.26 -1.28 8.89
N PRO A 37 -21.01 -0.16 8.73
CA PRO A 37 -22.40 -0.09 9.16
C PRO A 37 -23.26 -1.20 8.52
N THR A 38 -24.19 -1.77 9.28
CA THR A 38 -24.99 -2.92 8.83
C THR A 38 -26.06 -2.56 7.78
N ASP A 39 -26.36 -1.28 7.62
CA ASP A 39 -27.34 -0.73 6.67
C ASP A 39 -26.72 -0.43 5.29
N ARG A 40 -25.41 -0.67 5.10
CA ARG A 40 -24.74 -0.43 3.82
C ARG A 40 -25.26 -1.40 2.75
N LEU A 41 -25.73 -0.82 1.65
CA LEU A 41 -26.10 -1.58 0.47
C LEU A 41 -24.87 -2.24 -0.13
N THR A 42 -24.98 -3.54 -0.39
CA THR A 42 -23.97 -4.27 -1.14
C THR A 42 -24.08 -3.96 -2.63
N VAL A 43 -22.95 -3.99 -3.32
CA VAL A 43 -22.84 -3.77 -4.75
C VAL A 43 -22.24 -4.98 -5.46
N THR A 44 -22.45 -5.01 -6.77
CA THR A 44 -21.75 -5.88 -7.71
C THR A 44 -21.04 -5.00 -8.73
N ALA A 45 -19.77 -5.29 -9.02
CA ALA A 45 -18.99 -4.59 -10.03
C ALA A 45 -18.07 -5.56 -10.78
N THR A 46 -17.83 -5.28 -12.06
CA THR A 46 -16.99 -6.08 -12.94
C THR A 46 -15.74 -5.31 -13.31
N TYR A 47 -14.60 -6.00 -13.29
CA TYR A 47 -13.28 -5.44 -13.54
C TYR A 47 -12.59 -6.23 -14.64
N SER A 48 -11.93 -5.50 -15.54
CA SER A 48 -10.91 -6.07 -16.41
C SER A 48 -9.59 -6.13 -15.64
N PHE A 49 -8.93 -7.29 -15.66
CA PHE A 49 -7.65 -7.50 -15.01
C PHE A 49 -6.60 -7.97 -16.03
N ASP A 50 -5.59 -7.13 -16.25
CA ASP A 50 -4.51 -7.40 -17.20
C ASP A 50 -3.46 -8.31 -16.54
N LEU A 51 -3.20 -9.45 -17.17
CA LEU A 51 -2.21 -10.43 -16.74
C LEU A 51 -0.82 -10.16 -17.32
N ASN A 52 -0.66 -9.15 -18.16
CA ASN A 52 0.60 -8.77 -18.80
C ASN A 52 1.49 -7.95 -17.86
N PHE A 53 1.73 -8.48 -16.65
CA PHE A 53 2.60 -7.88 -15.66
C PHE A 53 3.91 -8.64 -15.56
N LYS A 54 4.99 -7.99 -16.00
CA LYS A 54 6.33 -8.57 -16.10
C LYS A 54 7.12 -8.36 -14.82
N SER A 55 8.05 -9.28 -14.54
CA SER A 55 9.00 -9.14 -13.44
C SER A 55 9.93 -7.95 -13.62
N HIS A 56 10.21 -7.25 -12.52
CA HIS A 56 11.11 -6.10 -12.45
C HIS A 56 12.54 -6.45 -12.04
N GLY A 57 12.96 -7.72 -12.18
CA GLY A 57 14.30 -8.15 -11.77
C GLY A 57 15.45 -7.33 -12.40
N TYR A 58 15.20 -6.66 -13.52
CA TYR A 58 16.16 -5.76 -14.18
C TYR A 58 16.42 -4.47 -13.39
N LEU A 59 15.48 -4.01 -12.56
CA LEU A 59 15.59 -2.76 -11.80
C LEU A 59 16.62 -2.84 -10.67
N ARG A 60 16.87 -4.04 -10.13
CA ARG A 60 17.76 -4.28 -8.96
C ARG A 60 17.40 -3.43 -7.73
N GLN A 61 16.15 -2.98 -7.69
CA GLN A 61 15.53 -2.29 -6.57
C GLN A 61 15.32 -3.25 -5.40
N SER A 62 15.33 -2.72 -4.17
CA SER A 62 15.12 -3.50 -2.95
C SER A 62 13.67 -3.95 -2.82
N ALA A 63 12.72 -3.17 -3.34
CA ALA A 63 11.33 -3.58 -3.51
C ALA A 63 10.73 -2.91 -4.76
N THR A 64 9.87 -3.64 -5.47
CA THR A 64 9.21 -3.14 -6.69
C THR A 64 7.69 -3.26 -6.54
N PRO A 65 6.91 -2.47 -7.29
CA PRO A 65 5.47 -2.65 -7.33
C PRO A 65 5.08 -4.06 -7.83
N ALA A 66 3.94 -4.57 -7.35
CA ALA A 66 3.30 -5.76 -7.88
C ALA A 66 2.01 -5.41 -8.64
N ASN A 67 1.41 -6.39 -9.31
CA ASN A 67 0.15 -6.22 -10.05
C ASN A 67 -1.05 -6.15 -9.10
N TRP A 68 -1.14 -5.08 -8.31
CA TRP A 68 -2.25 -4.84 -7.38
C TRP A 68 -3.17 -3.75 -7.93
N GLN A 69 -4.35 -4.15 -8.40
CA GLN A 69 -5.38 -3.24 -8.87
C GLN A 69 -6.43 -2.99 -7.77
N SER A 70 -6.57 -1.72 -7.39
CA SER A 70 -7.62 -1.28 -6.47
C SER A 70 -9.00 -1.43 -7.14
N THR A 71 -10.00 -1.83 -6.38
CA THR A 71 -11.37 -2.00 -6.90
C THR A 71 -12.31 -0.87 -6.47
N GLY A 72 -11.93 -0.09 -5.45
CA GLY A 72 -12.84 0.83 -4.75
C GLY A 72 -13.91 0.13 -3.90
N LEU A 73 -13.84 -1.19 -3.76
CA LEU A 73 -14.73 -1.99 -2.93
C LEU A 73 -14.05 -2.36 -1.61
N TYR A 74 -14.88 -2.51 -0.58
CA TYR A 74 -14.49 -2.97 0.75
C TYR A 74 -15.31 -4.21 1.10
N ALA A 75 -14.65 -5.24 1.62
CA ALA A 75 -15.30 -6.41 2.19
C ALA A 75 -15.67 -6.11 3.64
N PRO A 76 -16.97 -6.12 4.02
CA PRO A 76 -17.34 -6.02 5.42
C PRO A 76 -16.76 -7.21 6.21
N PRO A 77 -16.35 -7.00 7.48
CA PRO A 77 -15.86 -8.06 8.33
C PRO A 77 -16.85 -9.24 8.44
N GLY A 78 -16.38 -10.45 8.17
CA GLY A 78 -17.17 -11.67 8.19
C GLY A 78 -18.15 -11.84 7.02
N GLN A 79 -18.25 -10.88 6.11
CA GLN A 79 -19.15 -10.95 4.97
C GLN A 79 -18.60 -11.86 3.88
N LEU A 80 -19.49 -12.66 3.29
CA LEU A 80 -19.19 -13.54 2.19
C LEU A 80 -19.18 -12.76 0.87
N ILE A 81 -17.99 -12.61 0.30
CA ILE A 81 -17.74 -12.01 -1.01
C ILE A 81 -17.78 -13.11 -2.06
N ARG A 82 -18.55 -12.88 -3.12
CA ARG A 82 -18.59 -13.76 -4.29
C ARG A 82 -17.76 -13.13 -5.41
N VAL A 83 -16.86 -13.92 -5.97
CA VAL A 83 -16.00 -13.51 -7.07
C VAL A 83 -16.18 -14.48 -8.23
N THR A 84 -16.59 -13.98 -9.38
CA THR A 84 -16.77 -14.79 -10.59
C THR A 84 -15.69 -14.42 -11.58
N VAL A 85 -14.83 -15.38 -11.93
CA VAL A 85 -13.78 -15.20 -12.94
C VAL A 85 -14.23 -15.80 -14.25
N SER A 86 -14.32 -14.96 -15.27
CA SER A 86 -14.69 -15.31 -16.64
C SER A 86 -13.51 -15.16 -17.58
N ASP A 87 -13.56 -15.85 -18.72
CA ASP A 87 -12.55 -15.79 -19.79
C ASP A 87 -11.14 -16.25 -19.39
N ALA A 88 -11.01 -17.03 -18.31
CA ALA A 88 -9.75 -17.53 -17.79
C ALA A 88 -9.73 -19.06 -17.67
N THR A 89 -8.60 -19.67 -18.00
CA THR A 89 -8.32 -21.08 -17.68
C THR A 89 -7.61 -21.19 -16.33
N ALA A 90 -7.53 -22.40 -15.76
CA ALA A 90 -6.76 -22.63 -14.53
C ALA A 90 -5.29 -22.22 -14.69
N ASP A 91 -4.71 -22.42 -15.87
CA ASP A 91 -3.34 -22.00 -16.18
C ASP A 91 -3.23 -20.47 -16.14
N ASP A 92 -4.18 -19.73 -16.70
CA ASP A 92 -4.22 -18.25 -16.65
C ASP A 92 -4.20 -17.73 -15.21
N LEU A 93 -4.86 -18.44 -14.31
CA LEU A 93 -5.00 -18.06 -12.90
C LEU A 93 -3.91 -18.63 -11.98
N THR A 94 -2.84 -19.21 -12.53
CA THR A 94 -1.72 -19.77 -11.75
C THR A 94 -1.23 -18.81 -10.66
N ASN A 95 -1.20 -17.52 -11.01
CA ASN A 95 -0.65 -16.43 -10.22
C ASN A 95 -1.66 -15.30 -9.97
N VAL A 96 -2.95 -15.61 -9.98
CA VAL A 96 -4.03 -14.62 -9.80
C VAL A 96 -4.76 -14.90 -8.49
N TYR A 97 -4.90 -13.86 -7.68
CA TYR A 97 -5.42 -13.91 -6.34
C TYR A 97 -6.43 -12.78 -6.10
N LEU A 98 -7.39 -13.02 -5.22
CA LEU A 98 -8.13 -11.96 -4.55
C LEU A 98 -7.41 -11.64 -3.24
N ARG A 99 -7.17 -10.36 -3.00
CA ARG A 99 -6.66 -9.86 -1.74
C ARG A 99 -7.72 -9.05 -1.01
N ILE A 100 -7.85 -9.26 0.30
CA ILE A 100 -8.66 -8.43 1.19
C ILE A 100 -7.73 -7.87 2.26
N GLY A 101 -7.56 -6.54 2.28
CA GLY A 101 -6.55 -5.87 3.09
C GLY A 101 -5.22 -5.69 2.37
N VAL A 102 -4.64 -4.48 2.50
CA VAL A 102 -3.39 -4.09 1.82
C VAL A 102 -2.16 -4.16 2.72
N HIS A 103 -2.34 -4.33 4.02
CA HIS A 103 -1.27 -4.47 5.00
C HIS A 103 -0.44 -5.74 4.76
N THR A 104 0.88 -5.65 4.92
CA THR A 104 1.79 -6.79 4.77
C THR A 104 2.46 -7.21 6.08
N ASP A 105 2.39 -6.36 7.11
CA ASP A 105 2.95 -6.69 8.41
C ASP A 105 2.22 -7.81 9.11
N ASN A 106 2.97 -8.86 9.44
CA ASN A 106 2.56 -9.94 10.31
C ASN A 106 3.26 -9.78 11.67
N LEU A 107 2.53 -9.28 12.65
CA LEU A 107 3.08 -8.95 13.96
C LEU A 107 3.38 -10.22 14.77
N SER A 108 4.46 -10.17 15.54
CA SER A 108 4.83 -11.21 16.49
C SER A 108 5.19 -10.58 17.84
N PRO A 109 5.23 -11.34 18.94
CA PRO A 109 5.69 -10.82 20.22
C PRO A 109 7.12 -10.26 20.21
N THR A 110 7.90 -10.51 19.16
CA THR A 110 9.26 -9.99 18.97
C THR A 110 9.34 -8.88 17.92
N SER A 111 8.21 -8.47 17.34
CA SER A 111 8.17 -7.30 16.45
C SER A 111 8.51 -6.04 17.25
N GLY A 112 9.27 -5.12 16.65
CA GLY A 112 9.84 -3.96 17.35
C GLY A 112 8.79 -3.05 18.00
N ASN A 113 7.60 -2.94 17.40
CA ASN A 113 6.50 -2.13 17.91
C ASN A 113 5.43 -2.94 18.68
N VAL A 114 5.76 -4.17 19.09
CA VAL A 114 4.93 -4.97 20.00
C VAL A 114 5.53 -4.87 21.40
N GLU A 115 5.18 -3.80 22.09
CA GLU A 115 5.64 -3.54 23.45
C GLU A 115 4.85 -4.39 24.46
N ASN A 116 5.55 -5.04 25.39
CA ASN A 116 4.95 -5.86 26.46
C ASN A 116 3.97 -6.95 25.98
N GLY A 117 4.07 -7.39 24.71
CA GLY A 117 3.15 -8.34 24.11
C GLY A 117 1.76 -7.77 23.79
N GLU A 118 1.62 -6.45 23.76
CA GLU A 118 0.40 -5.75 23.41
C GLU A 118 0.28 -5.57 21.89
N PHE A 119 -0.86 -6.00 21.37
CA PHE A 119 -1.24 -5.81 19.98
C PHE A 119 -2.38 -4.78 19.93
N LEU A 120 -2.37 -3.86 18.98
CA LEU A 120 -3.47 -2.91 18.73
C LEU A 120 -4.45 -3.45 17.68
N ARG A 121 -4.01 -4.41 16.86
CA ARG A 121 -4.83 -5.16 15.89
C ARG A 121 -4.49 -6.65 15.90
N TYR A 122 -5.20 -7.44 15.11
CA TYR A 122 -4.79 -8.83 14.86
C TYR A 122 -3.41 -8.87 14.21
N PRO A 123 -2.59 -9.91 14.50
CA PRO A 123 -1.24 -10.04 13.95
C PRO A 123 -1.16 -9.90 12.43
N ASN A 124 -2.09 -10.52 11.72
CA ASN A 124 -2.22 -10.45 10.27
C ASN A 124 -3.67 -10.12 9.90
N VAL A 125 -3.86 -8.96 9.26
CA VAL A 125 -5.18 -8.43 8.89
C VAL A 125 -5.46 -8.50 7.39
N ALA A 126 -4.53 -9.06 6.60
CA ALA A 126 -4.71 -9.27 5.18
C ALA A 126 -4.96 -10.74 4.85
N MET A 127 -5.76 -10.97 3.81
CA MET A 127 -5.98 -12.28 3.20
C MET A 127 -5.61 -12.23 1.73
N ARG A 128 -5.04 -13.32 1.24
CA ARG A 128 -4.70 -13.53 -0.16
C ARG A 128 -5.15 -14.92 -0.57
N ILE A 129 -6.12 -15.00 -1.46
CA ILE A 129 -6.81 -16.24 -1.85
C ILE A 129 -6.61 -16.46 -3.34
N LYS A 130 -6.13 -17.63 -3.74
CA LYS A 130 -5.96 -17.97 -5.16
C LYS A 130 -7.32 -18.07 -5.83
N LEU A 131 -7.47 -17.47 -7.01
CA LEU A 131 -8.68 -17.57 -7.80
C LEU A 131 -8.64 -18.76 -8.75
N GLU A 132 -9.80 -19.38 -8.96
CA GLU A 132 -10.06 -20.43 -9.93
C GLU A 132 -11.10 -19.95 -10.97
N PRO A 133 -11.20 -20.58 -12.15
CA PRO A 133 -12.22 -20.21 -13.13
C PRO A 133 -13.62 -20.41 -12.57
N GLY A 134 -14.54 -19.49 -12.87
CA GLY A 134 -15.91 -19.53 -12.36
C GLY A 134 -16.04 -18.91 -10.96
N GLU A 135 -16.93 -19.47 -10.14
CA GLU A 135 -17.29 -18.89 -8.84
C GLU A 135 -16.27 -19.24 -7.75
N ASN A 136 -15.82 -18.20 -7.05
CA ASN A 136 -14.95 -18.26 -5.88
C ASN A 136 -15.64 -17.54 -4.74
N LEU A 137 -15.70 -18.17 -3.56
CA LEU A 137 -16.27 -17.55 -2.38
C LEU A 137 -15.20 -17.25 -1.35
N VAL A 138 -15.14 -16.00 -0.91
CA VAL A 138 -14.08 -15.48 -0.05
C VAL A 138 -14.72 -14.75 1.13
N ARG A 139 -14.12 -14.90 2.30
CA ARG A 139 -14.57 -14.21 3.52
C ARG A 139 -13.36 -13.83 4.36
N SER A 140 -13.26 -12.56 4.72
CA SER A 140 -12.26 -12.06 5.68
C SER A 140 -12.91 -11.82 7.03
N PRO A 141 -12.35 -12.34 8.15
CA PRO A 141 -12.86 -11.99 9.48
C PRO A 141 -12.66 -10.50 9.80
N TYR A 142 -11.66 -9.86 9.20
CA TYR A 142 -11.28 -8.47 9.48
C TYR A 142 -11.95 -7.46 8.57
N GLY A 143 -12.39 -7.92 7.39
CA GLY A 143 -12.75 -7.03 6.28
C GLY A 143 -11.51 -6.33 5.70
N GLY A 144 -11.74 -5.36 4.82
CA GLY A 144 -10.66 -4.58 4.20
C GLY A 144 -10.95 -4.23 2.74
N PRO A 145 -10.13 -3.37 2.11
CA PRO A 145 -10.21 -3.10 0.68
C PRO A 145 -10.01 -4.40 -0.12
N ILE A 146 -10.76 -4.55 -1.20
CA ILE A 146 -10.66 -5.69 -2.12
C ILE A 146 -9.71 -5.32 -3.26
N ILE A 147 -8.66 -6.11 -3.45
CA ILE A 147 -7.60 -5.87 -4.43
C ILE A 147 -7.51 -7.09 -5.34
N LEU A 148 -7.40 -6.85 -6.66
CA LEU A 148 -7.01 -7.89 -7.60
C LEU A 148 -5.49 -7.99 -7.57
N ASP A 149 -4.96 -9.17 -7.21
CA ASP A 149 -3.53 -9.39 -6.92
C ASP A 149 -2.98 -10.42 -7.92
N GLY A 150 -2.18 -9.93 -8.87
CA GLY A 150 -1.37 -10.75 -9.76
C GLY A 150 0.06 -10.81 -9.24
N SER A 151 0.64 -12.00 -9.09
CA SER A 151 2.07 -12.10 -8.80
C SER A 151 2.91 -12.02 -10.08
N SER A 152 4.02 -11.29 -9.97
CA SER A 152 5.01 -11.08 -11.04
C SER A 152 5.58 -12.42 -11.53
N GLY A 153 5.29 -12.75 -12.80
CA GLY A 153 5.86 -13.87 -13.53
C GLY A 153 6.32 -13.40 -14.92
N ALA A 154 6.30 -14.28 -15.92
CA ALA A 154 6.61 -13.91 -17.31
C ALA A 154 5.58 -12.96 -17.97
N GLY A 155 4.53 -12.55 -17.23
CA GLY A 155 3.33 -11.93 -17.79
C GLY A 155 2.56 -12.92 -18.69
N LYS A 156 1.27 -12.68 -18.86
CA LYS A 156 0.48 -13.33 -19.91
C LYS A 156 -0.18 -12.24 -20.71
N ASP A 157 -0.05 -12.28 -22.04
CA ASP A 157 -0.75 -11.35 -22.93
C ASP A 157 -2.24 -11.70 -22.97
N LYS A 158 -2.94 -11.35 -21.89
CA LYS A 158 -4.33 -11.73 -21.65
C LYS A 158 -4.96 -10.80 -20.62
N VAL A 159 -6.17 -10.36 -20.92
CA VAL A 159 -7.06 -9.66 -19.99
C VAL A 159 -8.19 -10.60 -19.62
N ILE A 160 -8.48 -10.72 -18.32
CA ILE A 160 -9.59 -11.53 -17.80
C ILE A 160 -10.67 -10.64 -17.19
N SER A 161 -11.88 -11.18 -17.06
CA SER A 161 -13.02 -10.49 -16.45
C SER A 161 -13.28 -11.04 -15.06
N ILE A 162 -13.36 -10.16 -14.06
CA ILE A 162 -13.61 -10.51 -12.66
C ILE A 162 -14.82 -9.72 -12.16
N GLU A 163 -15.91 -10.40 -11.86
CA GLU A 163 -17.06 -9.82 -11.17
C GLU A 163 -16.94 -10.04 -9.65
N ILE A 164 -17.15 -8.98 -8.87
CA ILE A 164 -17.13 -9.01 -7.41
C ILE A 164 -18.50 -8.58 -6.90
N ALA A 165 -19.13 -9.40 -6.07
CA ALA A 165 -20.44 -9.16 -5.51
C ALA A 165 -20.46 -9.30 -3.98
N ASN A 166 -21.50 -8.73 -3.37
CA ASN A 166 -21.74 -8.66 -1.92
C ASN A 166 -20.70 -7.80 -1.15
N ALA A 167 -19.96 -6.93 -1.84
CA ALA A 167 -19.06 -5.95 -1.23
C ALA A 167 -19.76 -4.60 -1.03
N VAL A 168 -19.14 -3.64 -0.34
CA VAL A 168 -19.64 -2.26 -0.22
C VAL A 168 -18.67 -1.29 -0.91
N GLN A 169 -19.15 -0.13 -1.35
CA GLN A 169 -18.26 0.92 -1.87
C GLN A 169 -17.47 1.56 -0.72
N ALA A 170 -16.20 1.87 -0.97
CA ALA A 170 -15.33 2.66 -0.11
C ALA A 170 -15.13 4.09 -0.67
N PRO A 171 -14.70 5.05 0.16
CA PRO A 171 -14.07 6.27 -0.32
C PRO A 171 -12.86 5.93 -1.19
N TYR A 172 -13.02 6.11 -2.50
CA TYR A 172 -11.99 5.79 -3.48
C TYR A 172 -11.95 6.91 -4.52
N PHE A 173 -10.79 7.55 -4.60
CA PHE A 173 -10.45 8.54 -5.61
C PHE A 173 -9.43 7.96 -6.58
N GLN A 174 -9.67 8.10 -7.87
CA GLN A 174 -8.75 7.73 -8.92
C GLN A 174 -8.55 8.92 -9.86
N ALA A 175 -7.30 9.40 -9.97
CA ALA A 175 -6.93 10.52 -10.81
C ALA A 175 -7.35 10.28 -12.26
N GLY A 176 -7.91 11.30 -12.90
CA GLY A 176 -8.39 11.24 -14.29
C GLY A 176 -9.66 10.40 -14.53
N VAL A 177 -10.14 9.64 -13.53
CA VAL A 177 -11.31 8.75 -13.65
C VAL A 177 -12.46 9.19 -12.76
N THR A 178 -12.20 9.48 -11.49
CA THR A 178 -13.24 9.90 -10.54
C THR A 178 -13.61 11.35 -10.84
N THR A 179 -14.90 11.63 -11.01
CA THR A 179 -15.41 12.99 -11.21
C THR A 179 -15.66 13.70 -9.88
N GLU A 180 -15.78 15.03 -9.91
CA GLU A 180 -16.08 15.82 -8.70
C GLU A 180 -17.38 15.39 -7.99
N PRO A 181 -18.54 15.22 -8.67
CA PRO A 181 -19.75 14.75 -8.01
C PRO A 181 -19.59 13.35 -7.38
N GLU A 182 -18.89 12.45 -8.06
CA GLU A 182 -18.60 11.12 -7.50
C GLU A 182 -17.71 11.21 -6.28
N TRP A 183 -16.67 12.04 -6.30
CA TRP A 183 -15.79 12.24 -5.16
C TRP A 183 -16.57 12.76 -3.95
N LEU A 184 -17.38 13.81 -4.12
CA LEU A 184 -18.20 14.38 -3.06
C LEU A 184 -19.17 13.35 -2.45
N GLN A 185 -19.68 12.42 -3.25
CA GLN A 185 -20.50 11.32 -2.76
C GLN A 185 -19.66 10.25 -2.04
N ARG A 186 -18.54 9.82 -2.62
CA ARG A 186 -17.71 8.73 -2.11
C ARG A 186 -16.98 9.10 -0.82
N ARG A 187 -16.47 10.32 -0.67
CA ARG A 187 -15.77 10.78 0.55
C ARG A 187 -16.65 10.74 1.80
N ALA A 188 -17.97 10.83 1.63
CA ALA A 188 -18.95 10.76 2.71
C ALA A 188 -19.31 9.32 3.14
N LEU A 189 -18.82 8.29 2.44
CA LEU A 189 -19.12 6.91 2.79
C LEU A 189 -18.54 6.55 4.17
N PRO A 190 -19.31 5.91 5.06
CA PRO A 190 -18.89 5.60 6.44
C PRO A 190 -18.06 4.31 6.49
N ILE A 191 -17.06 4.20 5.63
CA ILE A 191 -16.07 3.11 5.60
C ILE A 191 -14.81 3.60 6.33
N PRO A 192 -14.09 2.73 7.06
CA PRO A 192 -13.00 3.18 7.94
C PRO A 192 -11.74 3.64 7.20
N TYR A 193 -11.46 3.08 6.02
CA TYR A 193 -10.29 3.39 5.21
C TYR A 193 -10.66 3.74 3.78
N ALA A 194 -9.84 4.60 3.18
CA ALA A 194 -9.96 5.11 1.82
C ALA A 194 -8.74 4.72 0.98
N GLU A 195 -8.91 4.78 -0.35
CA GLU A 195 -7.79 4.72 -1.30
C GLU A 195 -7.76 5.98 -2.17
N ILE A 196 -6.56 6.54 -2.35
CA ILE A 196 -6.25 7.64 -3.26
C ILE A 196 -5.29 7.09 -4.31
N GLU A 197 -5.70 7.07 -5.57
CA GLU A 197 -4.95 6.42 -6.64
C GLU A 197 -4.52 7.46 -7.68
N GLY A 198 -3.20 7.63 -7.80
CA GLY A 198 -2.55 8.37 -8.87
C GLY A 198 -1.99 7.44 -9.95
N ASP A 199 -1.09 7.96 -10.79
CA ASP A 199 -0.51 7.22 -11.90
C ASP A 199 0.57 6.23 -11.44
N LEU A 200 1.39 6.63 -10.47
CA LEU A 200 2.52 5.83 -9.96
C LEU A 200 2.38 5.41 -8.50
N ALA A 201 1.32 5.85 -7.81
CA ALA A 201 1.14 5.62 -6.38
C ALA A 201 -0.33 5.36 -6.01
N VAL A 202 -0.53 4.53 -4.98
CA VAL A 202 -1.81 4.38 -4.26
C VAL A 202 -1.58 4.61 -2.77
N ILE A 203 -2.41 5.44 -2.16
CA ILE A 203 -2.34 5.81 -0.75
C ILE A 203 -3.55 5.22 -0.04
N HIS A 204 -3.33 4.45 1.03
CA HIS A 204 -4.36 3.83 1.85
C HIS A 204 -4.32 4.39 3.26
N VAL A 205 -5.35 5.16 3.63
CA VAL A 205 -5.39 5.98 4.84
C VAL A 205 -6.75 5.88 5.53
N PRO A 206 -6.86 6.18 6.83
CA PRO A 206 -8.14 6.36 7.49
C PRO A 206 -9.00 7.35 6.71
N SER A 207 -10.26 6.97 6.45
CA SER A 207 -11.16 7.83 5.66
C SER A 207 -11.42 9.18 6.33
N THR A 208 -11.14 9.33 7.62
CA THR A 208 -11.21 10.61 8.33
C THR A 208 -10.24 11.65 7.79
N GLU A 209 -9.09 11.27 7.23
CA GLU A 209 -8.08 12.22 6.74
C GLU A 209 -8.51 12.89 5.44
N ILE A 210 -9.22 12.14 4.61
CA ILE A 210 -9.61 12.56 3.26
C ILE A 210 -11.07 13.02 3.17
N ARG A 211 -11.86 12.79 4.21
CA ARG A 211 -13.31 13.05 4.23
C ARG A 211 -13.66 14.51 3.99
N ASP A 212 -12.75 15.43 4.31
CA ASP A 212 -13.00 16.87 4.19
C ASP A 212 -12.40 17.51 2.93
N LEU A 213 -11.55 16.77 2.20
CA LEU A 213 -10.83 17.28 1.03
C LEU A 213 -11.75 17.52 -0.17
N SER A 214 -11.69 18.73 -0.72
CA SER A 214 -12.32 19.08 -1.99
C SER A 214 -11.79 18.22 -3.14
N TYR A 215 -12.48 18.25 -4.27
CA TYR A 215 -12.00 17.56 -5.48
C TYR A 215 -10.62 18.06 -5.93
N ARG A 216 -10.34 19.36 -5.76
CA ARG A 216 -9.04 19.94 -6.08
C ARG A 216 -7.95 19.37 -5.18
N GLU A 217 -8.15 19.40 -3.86
CA GLU A 217 -7.14 18.96 -2.89
C GLU A 217 -6.82 17.47 -3.02
N ILE A 218 -7.83 16.61 -3.20
CA ILE A 218 -7.60 15.17 -3.40
C ILE A 218 -6.86 14.89 -4.73
N SER A 219 -7.14 15.68 -5.77
CA SER A 219 -6.46 15.57 -7.07
C SER A 219 -4.99 16.02 -6.97
N GLU A 220 -4.73 17.12 -6.27
CA GLU A 220 -3.38 17.63 -6.00
C GLU A 220 -2.58 16.64 -5.15
N LEU A 221 -3.21 16.00 -4.17
CA LEU A 221 -2.58 14.96 -3.35
C LEU A 221 -2.21 13.71 -4.18
N ALA A 222 -3.12 13.21 -5.01
CA ALA A 222 -2.83 12.08 -5.90
C ALA A 222 -1.70 12.40 -6.90
N ALA A 223 -1.70 13.62 -7.44
CA ALA A 223 -0.64 14.10 -8.32
C ALA A 223 0.71 14.19 -7.59
N TYR A 224 0.73 14.73 -6.37
CA TYR A 224 1.94 14.85 -5.56
C TYR A 224 2.66 13.52 -5.35
N TYR A 225 1.96 12.47 -4.91
CA TYR A 225 2.57 11.15 -4.74
C TYR A 225 3.07 10.56 -6.05
N SER A 226 2.36 10.81 -7.15
CA SER A 226 2.82 10.38 -8.49
C SER A 226 4.09 11.16 -8.90
N THR A 227 4.17 12.45 -8.62
CA THR A 227 5.36 13.27 -8.84
C THR A 227 6.55 12.74 -8.04
N VAL A 228 6.36 12.38 -6.76
CA VAL A 228 7.44 11.79 -5.94
C VAL A 228 7.97 10.50 -6.60
N GLY A 229 7.09 9.61 -7.06
CA GLY A 229 7.47 8.41 -7.81
C GLY A 229 8.24 8.72 -9.10
N THR A 230 7.78 9.72 -9.87
CA THR A 230 8.47 10.18 -11.08
C THR A 230 9.87 10.70 -10.78
N LEU A 231 10.05 11.48 -9.70
CA LEU A 231 11.36 11.99 -9.30
C LEU A 231 12.32 10.87 -8.88
N HIS A 232 11.81 9.83 -8.23
CA HIS A 232 12.63 8.66 -7.88
C HIS A 232 13.02 7.85 -9.12
N ASN A 233 12.12 7.69 -10.08
CA ASN A 233 12.42 7.09 -11.38
C ASN A 233 13.48 7.91 -12.12
N ASP A 234 13.35 9.24 -12.14
CA ASP A 234 14.27 10.15 -12.81
C ASP A 234 15.70 10.04 -12.27
N LEU A 235 15.87 10.14 -10.93
CA LEU A 235 17.19 9.95 -10.30
C LEU A 235 17.80 8.56 -10.61
N SER A 236 16.93 7.56 -10.77
CA SER A 236 17.34 6.18 -11.05
C SER A 236 17.50 5.88 -12.55
N LEU A 237 17.32 6.88 -13.41
CA LEU A 237 17.33 6.75 -14.86
C LEU A 237 16.31 5.72 -15.38
N LEU A 238 15.13 5.67 -14.77
CA LEU A 238 14.01 4.80 -15.12
C LEU A 238 12.95 5.58 -15.92
N THR A 239 13.37 6.22 -17.00
CA THR A 239 12.58 7.20 -17.77
C THR A 239 12.43 6.85 -19.27
N SER A 240 12.91 5.67 -19.70
CA SER A 240 12.92 5.26 -21.10
C SER A 240 12.08 4.02 -21.34
N GLU A 241 11.08 4.12 -22.21
CA GLU A 241 10.29 2.97 -22.67
C GLU A 241 11.08 2.07 -23.63
N ASP A 242 12.07 2.62 -24.35
CA ASP A 242 12.80 1.90 -25.39
C ASP A 242 14.00 1.10 -24.86
N ILE A 243 14.60 1.54 -23.75
CA ILE A 243 15.77 0.89 -23.17
C ILE A 243 15.34 0.05 -21.98
N ALA A 244 15.34 -1.28 -22.14
CA ALA A 244 14.82 -2.23 -21.17
C ALA A 244 15.31 -2.03 -19.73
N ILE A 245 16.57 -1.64 -19.51
CA ILE A 245 17.14 -1.41 -18.16
C ILE A 245 16.79 -0.04 -17.56
N HIS A 246 16.20 0.85 -18.36
CA HIS A 246 15.76 2.20 -18.00
C HIS A 246 14.24 2.34 -18.06
N GLN A 247 13.51 1.23 -18.18
CA GLN A 247 12.05 1.24 -18.11
C GLN A 247 11.58 1.51 -16.68
N PRO A 248 10.55 2.34 -16.49
CA PRO A 248 9.92 2.51 -15.19
C PRO A 248 9.28 1.19 -14.71
N PRO A 249 9.14 0.99 -13.39
CA PRO A 249 8.42 -0.16 -12.88
C PRO A 249 6.96 -0.16 -13.38
N LEU A 250 6.52 -1.29 -13.93
CA LEU A 250 5.09 -1.58 -14.11
C LEU A 250 4.37 -1.59 -12.76
N GLY A 251 3.20 -0.97 -12.69
CA GLY A 251 2.38 -0.90 -11.48
C GLY A 251 2.60 0.39 -10.68
N LYS A 252 2.01 0.43 -9.48
CA LYS A 252 1.97 1.61 -8.62
C LYS A 252 2.55 1.29 -7.27
N TYR A 253 3.46 2.10 -6.74
CA TYR A 253 3.90 1.97 -5.34
C TYR A 253 2.72 2.18 -4.39
N ARG A 254 2.72 1.51 -3.25
CA ARG A 254 1.65 1.63 -2.26
C ARG A 254 2.18 2.22 -0.97
N HIS A 255 1.47 3.21 -0.45
CA HIS A 255 1.71 3.83 0.84
C HIS A 255 0.52 3.50 1.74
N VAL A 256 0.76 2.81 2.86
CA VAL A 256 -0.30 2.23 3.69
C VAL A 256 -0.14 2.66 5.13
N GLU A 257 -1.17 3.28 5.68
CA GLU A 257 -1.24 3.52 7.13
C GLU A 257 -1.80 2.33 7.89
N ASP A 258 -1.25 2.14 9.08
CA ASP A 258 -1.62 1.11 10.05
C ASP A 258 -1.60 1.67 11.47
N ILE A 259 -2.50 1.19 12.33
CA ILE A 259 -2.44 1.52 13.76
C ILE A 259 -1.25 0.85 14.46
N GLN A 260 -0.69 -0.22 13.88
CA GLN A 260 0.48 -0.90 14.40
C GLN A 260 1.28 -1.58 13.28
N ILE A 261 2.39 -0.96 12.87
CA ILE A 261 3.39 -1.56 11.99
C ILE A 261 4.41 -2.40 12.78
N SER A 262 5.23 -3.21 12.11
CA SER A 262 6.11 -4.19 12.71
C SER A 262 7.36 -3.60 13.35
N ALA A 263 7.89 -2.50 12.81
CA ALA A 263 9.06 -1.80 13.32
C ALA A 263 9.10 -0.33 12.86
N GLY A 264 9.82 0.51 13.62
CA GLY A 264 10.04 1.92 13.26
C GLY A 264 8.77 2.76 13.31
N TRP A 265 8.87 4.01 12.82
CA TRP A 265 7.71 4.90 12.66
C TRP A 265 7.07 4.82 11.26
N GLY A 266 7.87 4.38 10.29
CA GLY A 266 7.49 3.91 8.97
C GLY A 266 8.54 2.90 8.52
N HIS A 267 8.24 2.12 7.50
CA HIS A 267 9.23 1.28 6.82
C HIS A 267 8.87 1.07 5.34
N SER A 268 9.91 0.90 4.55
CA SER A 268 9.83 0.60 3.12
C SER A 268 9.29 -0.80 2.81
N GLY A 269 9.05 -1.04 1.53
CA GLY A 269 8.48 -2.28 1.00
C GLY A 269 7.39 -2.05 -0.03
N PHE A 270 6.67 -3.12 -0.34
CA PHE A 270 5.45 -3.07 -1.14
C PHE A 270 4.28 -3.70 -0.36
N PRO A 271 3.47 -2.88 0.33
CA PRO A 271 3.53 -1.42 0.46
C PRO A 271 4.67 -0.91 1.37
N ALA A 272 5.00 0.39 1.25
CA ALA A 272 5.62 1.14 2.33
C ALA A 272 4.55 1.40 3.39
N MET A 273 4.86 1.12 4.66
CA MET A 273 3.89 1.17 5.77
C MET A 273 4.26 2.25 6.77
N TYR A 274 3.24 2.91 7.32
CA TYR A 274 3.37 4.06 8.21
C TYR A 274 2.40 3.92 9.38
N PHE A 275 2.77 4.43 10.56
CA PHE A 275 1.76 4.63 11.60
C PHE A 275 0.72 5.66 11.16
N ASN A 276 -0.55 5.47 11.52
CA ASN A 276 -1.62 6.47 11.29
C ASN A 276 -1.29 7.88 11.81
N ALA A 277 -0.37 8.00 12.77
CA ALA A 277 0.07 9.29 13.29
C ALA A 277 0.84 10.13 12.25
N TRP A 278 1.26 9.53 11.12
CA TRP A 278 1.93 10.25 10.03
C TRP A 278 0.96 11.06 9.18
N GLN A 279 -0.31 10.68 9.15
CA GLN A 279 -1.38 11.42 8.47
C GLN A 279 -1.04 11.70 7.00
N ILE A 280 -0.56 10.69 6.29
CA ILE A 280 -0.08 10.79 4.91
C ILE A 280 -1.22 11.15 3.92
N GLY A 281 -2.48 11.03 4.36
CA GLY A 281 -3.66 11.48 3.64
C GLY A 281 -4.02 12.96 3.82
N VAL A 282 -3.34 13.69 4.72
CA VAL A 282 -3.58 15.11 5.01
C VAL A 282 -2.60 15.98 4.22
N PRO A 283 -3.04 16.74 3.18
CA PRO A 283 -2.14 17.47 2.30
C PRO A 283 -1.19 18.43 3.01
N GLU A 284 -1.67 19.13 4.04
CA GLU A 284 -0.87 20.09 4.82
C GLU A 284 0.28 19.44 5.57
N ILE A 285 0.22 18.12 5.79
CA ILE A 285 1.26 17.33 6.44
C ILE A 285 2.08 16.60 5.38
N SER A 286 1.43 15.85 4.49
CA SER A 286 2.10 14.97 3.53
C SER A 286 2.86 15.71 2.43
N THR A 287 2.43 16.94 2.09
CA THR A 287 3.08 17.78 1.06
C THR A 287 3.97 18.87 1.65
N GLU A 288 4.12 18.90 2.98
CA GLU A 288 4.99 19.86 3.64
C GLU A 288 6.46 19.46 3.46
N ARG A 289 7.34 20.45 3.25
CA ARG A 289 8.77 20.23 3.04
C ARG A 289 9.46 19.43 4.15
N SER A 290 9.02 19.60 5.38
CA SER A 290 9.63 18.98 6.56
C SER A 290 9.01 17.60 6.87
N SER A 291 7.67 17.53 6.82
CA SER A 291 6.88 16.35 7.15
C SER A 291 6.83 15.31 6.02
N GLY A 292 6.94 15.74 4.75
CA GLY A 292 6.99 14.83 3.58
C GLY A 292 8.27 14.01 3.47
N TRP A 293 9.34 14.37 4.21
CA TRP A 293 10.65 13.68 4.15
C TRP A 293 10.54 12.18 4.39
N GLY A 294 9.74 11.76 5.39
CA GLY A 294 9.60 10.35 5.72
C GLY A 294 9.06 9.52 4.56
N VAL A 295 8.06 10.05 3.83
CA VAL A 295 7.47 9.35 2.67
C VAL A 295 8.49 9.19 1.55
N TRP A 296 9.30 10.22 1.26
CA TRP A 296 10.35 10.13 0.24
C TRP A 296 11.49 9.21 0.68
N HIS A 297 11.77 9.16 1.97
CA HIS A 297 12.79 8.29 2.55
C HIS A 297 12.37 6.82 2.46
N GLU A 298 11.15 6.47 2.90
CA GLU A 298 10.66 5.09 2.79
C GLU A 298 10.50 4.63 1.35
N LEU A 299 10.08 5.51 0.43
CA LEU A 299 10.08 5.18 -0.98
C LEU A 299 11.52 5.03 -1.51
N GLY A 300 12.45 5.90 -1.11
CA GLY A 300 13.87 5.84 -1.50
C GLY A 300 14.51 4.49 -1.17
N HIS A 301 14.15 3.89 -0.03
CA HIS A 301 14.63 2.55 0.33
C HIS A 301 14.23 1.49 -0.71
N ASN A 302 13.04 1.58 -1.31
CA ASN A 302 12.65 0.68 -2.39
C ASN A 302 13.59 0.82 -3.60
N TYR A 303 14.08 2.02 -3.87
CA TYR A 303 14.97 2.31 -5.00
C TYR A 303 16.44 1.94 -4.75
N GLN A 304 16.84 1.66 -3.51
CA GLN A 304 18.20 1.25 -3.19
C GLN A 304 18.62 -0.02 -3.91
N MET A 305 19.89 -0.07 -4.31
CA MET A 305 20.48 -1.18 -5.04
C MET A 305 21.57 -1.85 -4.21
N GLY A 306 21.42 -3.16 -3.97
CA GLY A 306 22.29 -3.91 -3.06
C GLY A 306 23.79 -3.88 -3.38
N LEU A 307 24.19 -3.55 -4.62
CA LEU A 307 25.59 -3.51 -5.03
C LEU A 307 26.42 -2.41 -4.35
N TRP A 308 25.80 -1.28 -4.00
CA TRP A 308 26.53 -0.12 -3.45
C TRP A 308 25.83 0.47 -2.23
N SER A 309 24.51 0.38 -2.12
CA SER A 309 23.77 1.00 -1.01
C SER A 309 24.20 0.45 0.36
N GLY A 310 24.47 -0.87 0.44
CA GLY A 310 24.95 -1.49 1.67
C GLY A 310 26.37 -1.08 2.08
N VAL A 311 27.25 -0.80 1.10
CA VAL A 311 28.65 -0.39 1.37
C VAL A 311 28.72 0.99 2.00
N TYR A 312 27.83 1.89 1.59
CA TYR A 312 27.80 3.28 2.05
C TYR A 312 26.71 3.57 3.09
N GLY A 313 26.04 2.52 3.58
CA GLY A 313 24.99 2.62 4.60
C GLY A 313 23.58 2.78 4.01
N GLY A 314 22.65 1.93 4.46
CA GLY A 314 21.25 1.96 4.06
C GLY A 314 20.58 3.30 4.40
N GLU A 315 20.73 3.77 5.62
CA GLU A 315 20.16 5.05 6.10
C GLU A 315 20.86 6.31 5.57
N VAL A 316 21.93 6.15 4.82
CA VAL A 316 22.67 7.25 4.19
C VAL A 316 22.27 7.33 2.72
N THR A 317 22.43 6.22 1.99
CA THR A 317 22.23 6.19 0.54
C THR A 317 20.78 6.37 0.13
N VAL A 318 19.83 5.96 0.96
CA VAL A 318 18.39 6.24 0.77
C VAL A 318 18.11 7.73 0.57
N ASN A 319 18.88 8.60 1.25
CA ASN A 319 18.64 10.03 1.20
C ASN A 319 19.04 10.66 -0.13
N LEU A 320 19.70 9.95 -1.06
CA LEU A 320 19.91 10.47 -2.41
C LEU A 320 18.57 10.77 -3.09
N TRP A 321 17.61 9.85 -3.00
CA TRP A 321 16.26 10.04 -3.54
C TRP A 321 15.47 11.08 -2.78
N SER A 322 15.54 11.08 -1.44
CA SER A 322 14.82 12.05 -0.61
C SER A 322 15.33 13.48 -0.83
N LEU A 323 16.65 13.67 -0.95
CA LEU A 323 17.27 14.97 -1.24
C LEU A 323 16.91 15.44 -2.64
N TYR A 324 17.00 14.55 -3.64
CA TYR A 324 16.62 14.89 -5.02
C TYR A 324 15.16 15.33 -5.09
N ALA A 325 14.24 14.56 -4.49
CA ALA A 325 12.83 14.92 -4.43
C ALA A 325 12.62 16.28 -3.76
N GLN A 326 13.29 16.54 -2.63
CA GLN A 326 13.19 17.80 -1.92
C GLN A 326 13.72 18.99 -2.73
N GLU A 327 14.86 18.83 -3.42
CA GLU A 327 15.43 19.86 -4.28
C GLU A 327 14.51 20.20 -5.44
N GLN A 328 13.93 19.18 -6.09
CA GLN A 328 13.01 19.40 -7.23
C GLN A 328 11.67 20.01 -6.79
N LEU A 329 11.16 19.65 -5.62
CA LEU A 329 9.87 20.14 -5.12
C LEU A 329 9.96 21.52 -4.45
N TYR A 330 11.08 21.85 -3.79
CA TYR A 330 11.18 23.04 -2.94
C TYR A 330 12.44 23.91 -3.20
N GLY A 331 13.30 23.53 -4.15
CA GLY A 331 14.43 24.34 -4.61
C GLY A 331 15.67 24.35 -3.72
N ASN A 332 15.68 23.62 -2.59
CA ASN A 332 16.84 23.52 -1.70
C ASN A 332 16.86 22.19 -0.93
N SER A 333 18.06 21.71 -0.62
CA SER A 333 18.30 20.46 0.10
C SER A 333 18.44 20.65 1.62
N ARG A 334 17.95 19.68 2.38
CA ARG A 334 18.07 19.59 3.84
C ARG A 334 19.51 19.62 4.32
N LEU A 335 20.47 19.17 3.49
CA LEU A 335 21.89 19.24 3.84
C LEU A 335 22.37 20.69 3.95
N VAL A 336 21.86 21.57 3.08
CA VAL A 336 22.18 23.00 3.12
C VAL A 336 21.52 23.64 4.33
N ASP A 337 20.21 23.41 4.52
CA ASP A 337 19.46 24.04 5.61
C ASP A 337 19.95 23.64 7.01
N ALA A 338 20.40 22.40 7.16
CA ALA A 338 20.89 21.87 8.43
C ALA A 338 22.42 21.99 8.61
N ASP A 339 23.08 22.74 7.72
CA ASP A 339 24.53 22.99 7.72
C ASP A 339 25.38 21.72 7.80
N GLN A 340 24.97 20.67 7.07
CA GLN A 340 25.60 19.35 7.13
C GLN A 340 26.96 19.34 6.43
N TYR A 341 27.16 20.18 5.41
CA TYR A 341 28.45 20.31 4.73
C TYR A 341 29.54 20.85 5.67
N ALA A 342 29.25 21.89 6.46
CA ALA A 342 30.21 22.43 7.42
C ALA A 342 30.56 21.41 8.50
N LYS A 343 29.56 20.67 9.01
CA LYS A 343 29.77 19.59 9.99
C LYS A 343 30.66 18.47 9.43
N ALA A 344 30.43 18.05 8.19
CA ALA A 344 31.26 17.04 7.54
C ALA A 344 32.71 17.53 7.33
N ILE A 345 32.90 18.78 6.88
CA ILE A 345 34.23 19.38 6.74
C ILE A 345 34.96 19.48 8.08
N ALA A 346 34.23 19.79 9.16
CA ALA A 346 34.82 19.84 10.49
C ALA A 346 35.36 18.47 10.93
N VAL A 347 34.62 17.38 10.67
CA VAL A 347 35.07 16.01 10.94
C VAL A 347 36.32 15.66 10.12
N LEU A 348 36.37 16.02 8.84
CA LEU A 348 37.54 15.76 7.98
C LEU A 348 38.80 16.51 8.43
N ASN A 349 38.64 17.66 9.08
CA ASN A 349 39.75 18.45 9.61
C ASN A 349 40.15 18.06 11.04
N ASP A 350 39.38 17.19 11.70
CA ASP A 350 39.71 16.70 13.04
C ASP A 350 40.73 15.57 12.96
N VAL A 351 42.00 15.91 13.22
CA VAL A 351 43.12 14.97 13.22
C VAL A 351 43.02 13.86 14.28
N THR A 352 42.03 13.92 15.18
CA THR A 352 41.80 12.90 16.21
C THR A 352 40.84 11.80 15.76
N ILE A 353 40.10 12.01 14.67
CA ILE A 353 39.18 11.02 14.08
C ILE A 353 39.95 10.23 13.02
N THR A 354 40.21 8.95 13.29
CA THR A 354 40.94 8.02 12.41
C THR A 354 40.03 7.16 11.54
#